data_AF-A0A556C3B5-F1
#
_entry.id   AF-A0A556C3B5-F1
#
_cell.length_a   1.000
_cell.length_b   1.000
_cell.length_c   1.000
_cell.angle_alpha   90.00
_cell.angle_beta   90.00
_cell.angle_gamma   90.00
#
_symmetry.space_group_name_H-M   'P 1'
#
loop_
_entity.id
_entity.type
_entity.pdbx_description
1 polymer ?
#
loop_
_entity_poly.entity_id
_entity_poly.type
_entity_poly.pdbx_seq_one_letter_code
_entity_poly.pdbx_strand_id
1 'polypeptide(L)'
;MARRVYTDEQREEALRLYETDGPSAASKATGISKGTISGWAKSAGVRTSGTQNVREANEAQSENFKARRNRIIGDLYGLAEDTVNLLKEPSQYQTILKGAMGVEGPEMPGFIPAQDKQREITAVGIMLDKALTLESHDASTEEHTAVDAWLAHVMGDV
;
A
#
# COMPACT_ATOMS: atom_id res chain seq x y z
N MET A 1 40.66 28.91 12.12
CA MET A 1 40.50 27.84 13.14
C MET A 1 41.26 26.63 12.67
N ALA A 2 42.03 25.97 13.56
CA ALA A 2 42.72 24.73 13.22
C ALA A 2 41.70 23.62 12.95
N ARG A 3 41.90 22.87 11.86
CA ARG A 3 41.07 21.71 11.53
C ARG A 3 41.37 20.61 12.56
N ARG A 4 40.36 20.16 13.32
CA ARG A 4 40.51 18.96 14.15
C ARG A 4 40.69 17.75 13.24
N VAL A 5 41.72 16.96 13.50
CA VAL A 5 41.98 15.68 12.84
C VAL A 5 41.57 14.59 13.82
N TYR A 6 40.74 13.64 13.36
CA TYR A 6 40.27 12.52 14.17
C TYR A 6 40.99 11.25 13.73
N THR A 7 41.29 10.36 14.67
CA THR A 7 41.87 9.05 14.37
C THR A 7 40.82 8.09 13.83
N ASP A 8 41.26 7.04 13.15
CA ASP A 8 40.35 5.99 12.65
C ASP A 8 39.62 5.29 13.80
N GLU A 9 40.29 5.07 14.93
CA GLU A 9 39.69 4.51 16.16
C GLU A 9 38.56 5.39 16.71
N GLN A 10 38.75 6.71 16.72
CA GLN A 10 37.72 7.66 17.14
C GLN A 10 36.51 7.66 16.19
N ARG A 11 36.79 7.51 14.89
CA ARG A 11 35.75 7.40 13.86
C ARG A 11 34.95 6.11 14.04
N GLU A 12 35.61 4.99 14.25
CA GLU A 12 34.99 3.68 14.41
C GLU A 12 34.11 3.63 15.67
N GLU A 13 34.62 4.13 16.80
CA GLU A 13 33.84 4.22 18.04
C GLU A 13 32.63 5.15 17.91
N ALA A 14 32.78 6.29 17.22
CA ALA A 14 31.66 7.19 16.96
C ALA A 14 30.58 6.55 16.07
N LEU A 15 30.97 5.73 15.09
CA LEU A 15 30.04 5.00 14.23
C LEU A 15 29.31 3.88 15.00
N ARG A 16 30.01 3.14 15.86
CA ARG A 16 29.43 2.12 16.73
C ARG A 16 28.34 2.72 17.64
N LEU A 17 28.65 3.83 18.32
CA LEU A 17 27.69 4.54 19.18
C LEU A 17 26.56 5.20 18.39
N TYR A 18 26.81 5.61 17.15
CA TYR A 18 25.79 6.16 16.27
C TYR A 18 24.74 5.09 15.92
N GLU A 19 25.18 3.88 15.60
CA GLU A 19 24.32 2.75 15.24
C GLU A 19 23.39 2.35 16.39
N THR A 20 23.93 2.27 17.62
CA THR A 20 23.18 1.84 18.81
C THR A 20 22.32 2.94 19.41
N ASP A 21 22.91 4.11 19.68
CA ASP A 21 22.33 5.15 20.55
C ASP A 21 21.97 6.44 19.81
N GLY A 22 22.36 6.53 18.54
CA GLY A 22 22.06 7.66 17.66
C GLY A 22 23.03 8.85 17.78
N PRO A 23 22.85 9.87 16.92
CA PRO A 23 23.83 10.95 16.71
C PRO A 23 24.05 11.82 17.95
N SER A 24 23.03 12.00 18.79
CA SER A 24 23.15 12.85 19.99
C SER A 24 23.98 12.17 21.09
N ALA A 25 23.79 10.87 21.30
CA ALA A 25 24.55 10.10 22.29
C ALA A 25 26.01 9.92 21.85
N ALA A 26 26.23 9.54 20.58
CA ALA A 26 27.57 9.41 20.01
C ALA A 26 28.37 10.73 20.09
N SER A 27 27.72 11.86 19.82
CA SER A 27 28.35 13.19 19.92
C SER A 27 28.72 13.55 21.36
N LYS A 28 27.86 13.22 22.33
CA LYS A 28 28.12 13.47 23.75
C LYS A 28 29.25 12.60 24.29
N ALA A 29 29.33 11.34 23.87
CA ALA A 29 30.33 10.38 24.33
C ALA A 29 31.72 10.64 23.74
N THR A 30 31.80 10.97 22.44
CA THR A 30 33.07 11.13 21.73
C THR A 30 33.58 12.57 21.66
N GLY A 31 32.71 13.56 21.94
CA GLY A 31 33.00 14.99 21.78
C GLY A 31 33.06 15.45 20.31
N ILE A 32 32.73 14.57 19.36
CA ILE A 32 32.70 14.86 17.92
C ILE A 32 31.34 15.47 17.56
N SER A 33 31.32 16.44 16.64
CA SER A 33 30.06 17.11 16.27
C SER A 33 29.09 16.16 15.55
N LYS A 34 27.79 16.30 15.83
CA LYS A 34 26.73 15.49 15.21
C LYS A 34 26.83 15.46 13.68
N GLY A 35 27.08 16.60 13.05
CA GLY A 35 27.22 16.70 11.59
C GLY A 35 28.39 15.88 11.04
N THR A 36 29.51 15.80 11.76
CA THR A 36 30.68 14.99 11.37
C THR A 36 30.36 13.51 11.46
N ILE A 37 29.77 13.07 12.59
CA ILE A 37 29.38 11.68 12.80
C ILE A 37 28.34 11.25 11.76
N SER A 38 27.31 12.07 11.52
CA SER A 38 26.30 11.80 10.48
C SER A 38 26.90 11.73 9.09
N GLY A 39 27.90 12.57 8.77
CA GLY A 39 28.62 12.51 7.50
C GLY A 39 29.40 11.22 7.32
N TRP A 40 30.06 10.75 8.38
CA TRP A 40 30.75 9.45 8.38
C TRP A 40 29.77 8.29 8.27
N ALA A 41 28.68 8.30 9.04
CA ALA A 41 27.67 7.26 9.00
C ALA A 41 27.06 7.15 7.61
N LYS A 42 26.72 8.28 6.98
CA LYS A 42 26.27 8.32 5.58
C LYS A 42 27.29 7.74 4.62
N SER A 43 28.57 8.10 4.77
CA SER A 43 29.64 7.62 3.89
C SER A 43 29.95 6.13 4.08
N ALA A 44 29.74 5.61 5.29
CA ALA A 44 29.94 4.21 5.65
C ALA A 44 28.67 3.34 5.48
N GLY A 45 27.53 3.95 5.12
CA GLY A 45 26.25 3.25 5.03
C GLY A 45 25.63 2.85 6.38
N VAL A 46 26.20 3.31 7.50
CA VAL A 46 25.73 2.98 8.86
C VAL A 46 24.45 3.78 9.16
N ARG A 47 23.44 3.10 9.69
CA ARG A 47 22.16 3.69 10.11
C ARG A 47 21.91 3.40 11.59
N THR A 48 21.02 4.16 12.21
CA THR A 48 20.60 3.87 13.58
C THR A 48 19.65 2.68 13.58
N SER A 49 19.74 1.85 14.62
CA SER A 49 18.84 0.71 14.86
C SER A 49 17.35 1.13 14.81
N GLY A 50 17.02 2.29 15.39
CA GLY A 50 15.67 2.85 15.34
C GLY A 50 15.19 3.18 13.93
N THR A 51 16.04 3.77 13.08
CA THR A 51 15.68 4.07 11.68
C THR A 51 15.52 2.80 10.86
N GLN A 52 16.32 1.77 11.12
CA GLN A 52 16.19 0.47 10.48
C GLN A 52 14.85 -0.19 10.84
N ASN A 53 14.51 -0.27 12.12
CA ASN A 53 13.25 -0.86 12.59
C ASN A 53 12.02 -0.16 12.01
N VAL A 54 12.02 1.18 11.93
CA VAL A 54 10.91 1.94 11.32
C VAL A 54 10.78 1.61 9.84
N ARG A 55 11.89 1.48 9.11
CA ARG A 55 11.86 1.12 7.70
C ARG A 55 11.29 -0.28 7.51
N GLU A 56 11.79 -1.26 8.26
CA GLU A 56 11.30 -2.64 8.21
C GLU A 56 9.80 -2.71 8.56
N ALA A 57 9.35 -1.95 9.56
CA ALA A 57 7.94 -1.85 9.91
C ALA A 57 7.09 -1.25 8.77
N ASN A 58 7.58 -0.19 8.12
CA ASN A 58 6.90 0.44 6.98
C ASN A 58 6.85 -0.49 5.75
N GLU A 59 7.94 -1.20 5.47
CA GLU A 59 8.02 -2.20 4.39
C GLU A 59 7.01 -3.33 4.64
N ALA A 60 7.02 -3.92 5.84
CA ALA A 60 6.05 -4.93 6.23
C ALA A 60 4.60 -4.42 6.19
N GLN A 61 4.36 -3.17 6.58
CA GLN A 61 3.03 -2.56 6.50
C GLN A 61 2.58 -2.37 5.05
N SER A 62 3.48 -1.95 4.15
CA SER A 62 3.20 -1.80 2.73
C SER A 62 2.83 -3.14 2.08
N GLU A 63 3.58 -4.20 2.39
CA GLU A 63 3.26 -5.57 1.95
C GLU A 63 1.90 -6.04 2.46
N ASN A 64 1.60 -5.78 3.74
CA ASN A 64 0.29 -6.09 4.32
C ASN A 64 -0.86 -5.35 3.61
N PHE A 65 -0.66 -4.09 3.25
CA PHE A 65 -1.65 -3.32 2.49
C PHE A 65 -1.84 -3.87 1.07
N LYS A 66 -0.76 -4.24 0.38
CA LYS A 66 -0.83 -4.91 -0.93
C LYS A 66 -1.60 -6.22 -0.84
N ALA A 67 -1.28 -7.06 0.15
CA ALA A 67 -1.98 -8.33 0.37
C ALA A 67 -3.48 -8.13 0.66
N ARG A 68 -3.84 -7.11 1.47
CA ARG A 68 -5.24 -6.77 1.74
C ARG A 68 -5.95 -6.28 0.48
N ARG A 69 -5.29 -5.47 -0.35
CA ARG A 69 -5.87 -4.98 -1.62
C ARG A 69 -6.15 -6.14 -2.56
N ASN A 70 -5.19 -7.06 -2.73
CA ASN A 70 -5.36 -8.25 -3.56
C ASN A 70 -6.55 -9.13 -3.12
N ARG A 71 -6.77 -9.25 -1.81
CA ARG A 71 -7.95 -9.96 -1.30
C ARG A 71 -9.25 -9.27 -1.72
N ILE A 72 -9.33 -7.95 -1.54
CA ILE A 72 -10.51 -7.16 -1.92
C ILE A 72 -10.76 -7.26 -3.43
N ILE A 73 -9.71 -7.24 -4.26
CA ILE A 73 -9.83 -7.44 -5.72
C ILE A 73 -10.47 -8.81 -6.01
N GLY A 74 -9.96 -9.88 -5.38
CA GLY A 74 -10.54 -11.22 -5.51
C GLY A 74 -12.01 -11.29 -5.07
N ASP A 75 -12.35 -10.68 -3.94
CA ASP A 75 -13.72 -10.62 -3.42
C ASP A 75 -14.65 -9.87 -4.39
N LEU A 76 -14.19 -8.76 -4.99
CA LEU A 76 -14.96 -8.01 -5.99
C LEU A 76 -15.22 -8.82 -7.26
N TYR A 77 -14.23 -9.59 -7.73
CA TYR A 77 -14.43 -10.49 -8.88
C TYR A 77 -15.40 -11.62 -8.55
N GLY A 78 -15.26 -12.23 -7.37
CA GLY A 78 -16.18 -13.29 -6.92
C GLY A 78 -17.62 -12.79 -6.83
N LEU A 79 -17.85 -11.62 -6.21
CA LEU A 79 -19.18 -11.02 -6.15
C LEU A 79 -19.73 -10.67 -7.54
N ALA A 80 -18.89 -10.16 -8.44
CA ALA A 80 -19.31 -9.88 -9.82
C ALA A 80 -19.71 -11.17 -10.55
N GLU A 81 -18.97 -12.26 -10.37
CA GLU A 81 -19.29 -13.57 -10.94
C GLU A 81 -20.62 -14.12 -10.39
N ASP A 82 -20.81 -14.08 -9.07
CA ASP A 82 -22.04 -14.50 -8.41
C ASP A 82 -23.26 -13.71 -8.92
N THR A 83 -23.14 -12.39 -9.04
CA THR A 83 -24.21 -11.55 -9.59
C THR A 83 -24.49 -11.89 -11.07
N VAL A 84 -23.47 -12.14 -11.87
CA VAL A 84 -23.65 -12.59 -13.28
C VAL A 84 -24.34 -13.96 -13.33
N ASN A 85 -24.01 -14.87 -12.42
CA ASN A 85 -24.65 -16.17 -12.33
C ASN A 85 -26.13 -16.04 -11.92
N LEU A 86 -26.45 -15.17 -10.95
CA LEU A 86 -27.83 -14.83 -10.59
C LEU A 86 -28.61 -14.28 -11.79
N LEU A 87 -27.99 -13.42 -12.60
CA LEU A 87 -28.60 -12.86 -13.82
C LEU A 87 -28.86 -13.92 -14.90
N LYS A 88 -28.03 -14.96 -14.99
CA LYS A 88 -28.18 -16.09 -15.92
C LYS A 88 -29.20 -17.12 -15.42
N GLU A 89 -29.27 -17.31 -14.11
CA GLU A 89 -30.13 -18.28 -13.42
C GLU A 89 -31.06 -17.58 -12.41
N PRO A 90 -32.10 -16.85 -12.87
CA PRO A 90 -33.01 -16.09 -12.02
C PRO A 90 -33.78 -16.89 -10.96
N SER A 91 -33.71 -18.22 -11.03
CA SER A 91 -34.36 -19.15 -10.08
C SER A 91 -33.95 -18.92 -8.63
N GLN A 92 -32.79 -18.30 -8.39
CA GLN A 92 -32.28 -17.97 -7.06
C GLN A 92 -32.66 -16.57 -6.58
N TYR A 93 -33.31 -15.76 -7.41
CA TYR A 93 -33.67 -14.39 -7.08
C TYR A 93 -34.85 -14.36 -6.10
N GLN A 94 -34.68 -13.65 -4.98
CA GLN A 94 -35.70 -13.42 -3.98
C GLN A 94 -36.01 -11.93 -3.90
N THR A 95 -37.30 -11.60 -3.87
CA THR A 95 -37.76 -10.22 -3.65
C THR A 95 -39.02 -10.22 -2.80
N ILE A 96 -39.34 -9.06 -2.21
CA ILE A 96 -40.58 -8.89 -1.46
C ILE A 96 -41.67 -8.53 -2.47
N LEU A 97 -42.65 -9.41 -2.61
CA LEU A 97 -43.84 -9.15 -3.41
C LEU A 97 -45.04 -8.90 -2.51
N LYS A 98 -45.94 -8.03 -2.99
CA LYS A 98 -47.21 -7.76 -2.34
C LYS A 98 -48.23 -8.81 -2.80
N GLY A 99 -48.56 -9.74 -1.92
CA GLY A 99 -49.53 -10.79 -2.16
C GLY A 99 -50.99 -10.29 -2.13
N ALA A 100 -51.92 -11.23 -2.30
CA ALA A 100 -53.35 -10.96 -2.17
C ALA A 100 -53.66 -10.35 -0.79
N MET A 101 -54.55 -9.36 -0.74
CA MET A 101 -54.86 -8.56 0.47
C MET A 101 -53.75 -7.63 0.96
N GLY A 102 -52.66 -7.47 0.20
CA GLY A 102 -51.63 -6.49 0.50
C GLY A 102 -50.59 -6.93 1.53
N VAL A 103 -50.55 -8.22 1.87
CA VAL A 103 -49.50 -8.80 2.72
C VAL A 103 -48.20 -8.87 1.91
N GLU A 104 -47.12 -8.32 2.45
CA GLU A 104 -45.79 -8.38 1.85
C GLU A 104 -45.02 -9.59 2.38
N GLY A 105 -44.43 -10.38 1.49
CA GLY A 105 -43.66 -11.56 1.84
C GLY A 105 -42.55 -11.87 0.82
N PRO A 106 -41.52 -12.63 1.23
CA PRO A 106 -40.47 -13.06 0.31
C PRO A 106 -41.03 -14.06 -0.70
N GLU A 107 -40.82 -13.80 -1.99
CA GLU A 107 -41.17 -14.71 -3.08
C GLU A 107 -40.00 -14.91 -4.05
N MET A 108 -40.00 -16.08 -4.71
CA MET A 108 -39.06 -16.45 -5.77
C MET A 108 -39.80 -16.47 -7.11
N PRO A 109 -39.89 -15.32 -7.82
CA PRO A 109 -40.69 -15.20 -9.03
C PRO A 109 -40.15 -15.99 -10.24
N GLY A 110 -38.93 -16.53 -10.17
CA GLY A 110 -38.28 -17.24 -11.28
C GLY A 110 -37.81 -16.32 -12.41
N PHE A 111 -37.93 -15.00 -12.26
CA PHE A 111 -37.37 -13.98 -13.12
C PHE A 111 -36.93 -12.77 -12.30
N ILE A 112 -35.98 -11.98 -12.81
CA ILE A 112 -35.56 -10.73 -12.18
C ILE A 112 -36.34 -9.58 -12.83
N PRO A 113 -37.08 -8.76 -12.07
CA PRO A 113 -37.74 -7.56 -12.62
C PRO A 113 -36.74 -6.67 -13.36
N ALA A 114 -37.18 -6.01 -14.43
CA ALA A 114 -36.28 -5.23 -15.30
C ALA A 114 -35.48 -4.15 -14.55
N GLN A 115 -36.10 -3.51 -13.55
CA GLN A 115 -35.43 -2.49 -12.73
C GLN A 115 -34.31 -3.09 -11.89
N ASP A 116 -34.55 -4.22 -11.23
CA ASP A 116 -33.55 -4.89 -10.40
C ASP A 116 -32.45 -5.50 -11.27
N LYS A 117 -32.81 -6.07 -12.43
CA LYS A 117 -31.84 -6.54 -13.42
C LYS A 117 -30.86 -5.44 -13.84
N GLN A 118 -31.36 -4.23 -14.09
CA GLN A 118 -30.51 -3.08 -14.42
C GLN A 118 -29.59 -2.68 -13.26
N ARG A 119 -30.10 -2.73 -12.02
CA ARG A 119 -29.30 -2.47 -10.81
C ARG A 119 -28.17 -3.47 -10.66
N GLU A 120 -28.45 -4.76 -10.80
CA GLU A 120 -27.46 -5.84 -10.71
C GLU A 120 -26.37 -5.68 -11.79
N ILE A 121 -26.75 -5.41 -13.05
CA ILE A 121 -25.79 -5.15 -14.13
C ILE A 121 -24.90 -3.94 -13.81
N THR A 122 -25.47 -2.88 -13.25
CA THR A 122 -24.72 -1.68 -12.86
C THR A 122 -23.75 -2.00 -11.73
N ALA A 123 -24.19 -2.80 -10.73
CA ALA A 123 -23.35 -3.24 -9.63
C ALA A 123 -22.14 -4.05 -10.13
N VAL A 124 -22.35 -4.99 -11.07
CA VAL A 124 -21.27 -5.75 -11.73
C VAL A 124 -20.26 -4.80 -12.37
N GLY A 125 -20.73 -3.81 -13.15
CA GLY A 125 -19.84 -2.83 -13.78
C GLY A 125 -18.99 -2.06 -12.78
N ILE A 126 -19.58 -1.63 -11.66
CA ILE A 126 -18.85 -0.94 -10.58
C ILE A 126 -17.81 -1.85 -9.94
N MET A 127 -18.16 -3.11 -9.63
CA MET A 127 -17.24 -4.06 -9.00
C MET A 127 -16.00 -4.30 -9.87
N LEU A 128 -16.20 -4.53 -11.17
CA LEU A 128 -15.11 -4.73 -12.13
C LEU A 128 -14.26 -3.47 -12.32
N ASP A 129 -14.88 -2.29 -12.43
CA ASP A 129 -14.16 -1.01 -12.53
C ASP A 129 -13.27 -0.76 -11.30
N LYS A 130 -13.77 -1.04 -10.09
CA LYS A 130 -13.01 -0.87 -8.85
C LYS A 130 -11.92 -1.93 -8.69
N ALA A 131 -12.16 -3.17 -9.09
CA ALA A 131 -11.13 -4.20 -9.12
C ALA A 131 -9.97 -3.76 -10.03
N LEU A 132 -10.28 -3.36 -11.28
CA LEU A 132 -9.29 -2.88 -12.25
C LEU A 132 -8.52 -1.64 -11.75
N THR A 133 -9.23 -0.69 -11.14
CA THR A 133 -8.60 0.50 -10.56
C THR A 133 -7.59 0.11 -9.47
N LEU A 134 -7.95 -0.83 -8.59
CA LEU A 134 -7.07 -1.30 -7.52
C LEU A 134 -5.86 -2.07 -8.06
N GLU A 135 -6.03 -2.89 -9.10
CA GLU A 135 -4.93 -3.56 -9.81
C GLU A 135 -3.97 -2.56 -10.44
N SER A 136 -4.49 -1.50 -11.07
CA SER A 136 -3.65 -0.47 -11.71
C SER A 136 -2.74 0.24 -10.71
N HIS A 137 -3.21 0.44 -9.48
CA HIS A 137 -2.39 1.01 -8.41
C HIS A 137 -1.20 0.11 -8.06
N ASP A 138 -1.40 -1.19 -7.99
CA ASP A 138 -0.33 -2.12 -7.66
C ASP A 138 0.64 -2.34 -8.84
N ALA A 139 0.16 -2.28 -10.09
CA ALA A 139 0.99 -2.33 -11.29
C ALA A 139 1.88 -1.07 -11.45
N SER A 140 1.33 0.11 -11.15
CA SER A 140 2.07 1.38 -11.24
C SER A 140 3.22 1.54 -10.24
N THR A 141 3.36 0.61 -9.28
CA THR A 141 4.43 0.67 -8.28
C THR A 141 5.75 0.10 -8.81
N GLU A 142 5.75 -0.61 -9.95
CA GLU A 142 6.96 -1.25 -10.50
C GLU A 142 7.78 -0.35 -11.44
N GLU A 143 7.27 0.76 -11.95
CA GLU A 143 7.98 1.56 -12.94
C GLU A 143 8.04 3.04 -12.55
N HIS A 144 9.25 3.46 -12.17
CA HIS A 144 9.69 4.80 -11.84
C HIS A 144 9.23 5.31 -10.49
N THR A 145 10.18 5.41 -9.55
CA THR A 145 10.00 6.39 -8.49
C THR A 145 9.73 7.74 -9.17
N ALA A 146 8.80 8.55 -8.68
CA ALA A 146 8.52 9.87 -9.26
C ALA A 146 9.82 10.72 -9.41
N VAL A 147 10.84 10.37 -8.63
CA VAL A 147 12.20 10.90 -8.73
C VAL A 147 12.91 10.43 -10.00
N ASP A 148 12.85 9.15 -10.39
CA ASP A 148 13.45 8.64 -11.63
C ASP A 148 12.78 9.20 -12.88
N ALA A 149 11.44 9.32 -12.88
CA ALA A 149 10.71 9.95 -13.98
C ALA A 149 11.07 11.44 -14.11
N TRP A 150 11.22 12.14 -12.98
CA TRP A 150 11.68 13.52 -12.94
C TRP A 150 13.15 13.64 -13.36
N LEU A 151 14.03 12.72 -12.96
CA LEU A 151 15.44 12.69 -13.34
C LEU A 151 15.63 12.43 -14.83
N ALA A 152 14.88 11.50 -15.43
CA ALA A 152 14.90 11.27 -16.87
C ALA A 152 14.47 12.54 -17.64
N HIS A 153 13.40 13.20 -17.17
CA HIS A 153 12.94 14.46 -17.76
C HIS A 153 13.96 15.60 -17.62
N VAL A 154 14.64 15.71 -16.47
CA VAL A 154 15.62 16.77 -16.21
C VAL A 154 16.97 16.50 -16.87
N MET A 155 17.36 15.22 -17.04
CA MET A 155 18.64 14.84 -17.62
C MET A 155 18.59 14.60 -19.14
N GLY A 156 17.41 14.60 -19.76
CA GLY A 156 17.27 14.60 -21.21
C GLY A 156 17.48 13.25 -21.88
N ASP A 157 17.42 12.16 -21.13
CA ASP A 157 17.44 10.80 -21.67
C ASP A 157 16.03 10.44 -22.14
N VAL A 158 15.74 10.68 -23.42
CA VAL A 158 14.59 10.13 -24.16
C VAL A 158 15.11 9.16 -25.21
#